data_AF-A0A2T4RK45-F1
#
_entry.id   AF-A0A2T4RK45-F1
#
_cell.length_a   1.000
_cell.length_b   1.000
_cell.length_c   1.000
_cell.angle_alpha   90.00
_cell.angle_beta   90.00
_cell.angle_gamma   90.00
#
_symmetry.space_group_name_H-M   'P 1'
#
loop_
_entity.id
_entity.type
_entity.pdbx_description
1 polymer ?
#
loop_
_entity_poly.entity_id
_entity_poly.type
_entity_poly.pdbx_seq_one_letter_code
_entity_poly.pdbx_strand_id
1 'polypeptide(L)'
;MLTKEFAQKSELSEKQVRKIVQHLEERGYQLKKTEYRGREATDFQEEDIELFQEIAERVGRTNSYELAFEELEKEKDFLQVIVKENNQNLPSDQQFPQMMQELKAEIDKMREERQLLGQMISQVHQQQEELKSLHTQLNNQLETNAKSLSAITESQKQQADQLSKTQESIETHTKEQQELVTTLKNNQEQKGFWARLFGV
;
A
#
# COMPACT_ATOMS: atom_id res chain seq x y z
N MET A 1 1.92 25.05 21.79
CA MET A 1 0.81 25.54 20.93
C MET A 1 -0.52 25.52 21.70
N LEU A 2 -1.51 26.35 21.34
CA LEU A 2 -2.78 26.45 22.09
C LEU A 2 -3.83 25.45 21.61
N THR A 3 -4.81 25.12 22.45
CA THR A 3 -5.88 24.12 22.19
C THR A 3 -6.55 24.26 20.82
N LYS A 4 -6.83 25.48 20.38
CA LYS A 4 -7.50 25.73 19.09
C LYS A 4 -6.62 25.35 17.91
N GLU A 5 -5.35 25.73 17.97
CA GLU A 5 -4.37 25.42 16.93
C GLU A 5 -4.06 23.92 16.92
N PHE A 6 -3.92 23.32 18.10
CA PHE A 6 -3.71 21.89 18.27
C PHE A 6 -4.86 21.08 17.68
N ALA A 7 -6.11 21.43 18.03
CA ALA A 7 -7.31 20.78 17.50
C ALA A 7 -7.38 20.80 15.97
N GLN A 8 -6.99 21.92 15.35
CA GLN A 8 -6.92 22.03 13.89
C GLN A 8 -5.86 21.11 13.30
N LYS A 9 -4.63 21.12 13.85
CA LYS A 9 -3.54 20.26 13.35
C LYS A 9 -3.79 18.77 13.58
N SER A 10 -4.46 18.41 14.68
CA SER A 10 -4.76 17.03 15.01
C SER A 10 -6.03 16.49 14.36
N GLU A 11 -6.76 17.32 13.60
CA GLU A 11 -8.07 16.97 13.03
C GLU A 11 -9.11 16.53 14.09
N LEU A 12 -9.02 17.08 15.30
CA LEU A 12 -9.94 16.80 16.40
C LEU A 12 -10.78 18.03 16.73
N SER A 13 -11.98 17.82 17.28
CA SER A 13 -12.72 18.94 17.88
C SER A 13 -12.03 19.43 19.16
N GLU A 14 -12.10 20.73 19.44
CA GLU A 14 -11.61 21.27 20.72
C GLU A 14 -12.23 20.56 21.94
N LYS A 15 -13.46 20.05 21.79
CA LYS A 15 -14.15 19.28 22.83
C LYS A 15 -13.49 17.91 23.05
N GLN A 16 -13.12 17.21 21.99
CA GLN A 16 -12.35 15.95 22.09
C GLN A 16 -11.01 16.22 22.76
N VAL A 17 -10.28 17.23 22.30
CA VAL A 17 -8.98 17.61 22.90
C VAL A 17 -9.12 17.88 24.40
N ARG A 18 -10.11 18.68 24.83
CA ARG A 18 -10.34 18.95 26.27
C ARG A 18 -10.68 17.69 27.06
N LYS A 19 -11.50 16.79 26.51
CA LYS A 19 -11.84 15.52 27.18
C LYS A 19 -10.64 14.60 27.32
N ILE A 20 -9.80 14.51 26.29
CA ILE A 20 -8.56 13.73 26.33
C ILE A 20 -7.62 14.31 27.38
N VAL A 21 -7.41 15.63 27.40
CA VAL A 21 -6.63 16.34 28.43
C VAL A 21 -7.14 16.01 29.83
N GLN A 22 -8.45 16.10 30.05
CA GLN A 22 -9.06 15.80 31.35
C GLN A 22 -8.77 14.37 31.79
N HIS A 23 -8.99 13.38 30.91
CA HIS A 23 -8.74 11.98 31.26
C HIS A 23 -7.26 11.67 31.47
N LEU A 24 -6.37 12.37 30.75
CA LEU A 24 -4.94 12.29 30.99
C LEU A 24 -4.61 12.79 32.42
N GLU A 25 -5.10 13.97 32.78
CA GLU A 25 -4.86 14.56 34.11
C GLU A 25 -5.47 13.75 35.26
N GLU A 26 -6.70 13.23 35.10
CA GLU A 26 -7.39 12.38 36.08
C GLU A 26 -6.60 11.08 36.37
N ARG A 27 -5.89 10.57 35.36
CA ARG A 27 -5.04 9.37 35.49
C ARG A 27 -3.63 9.70 35.99
N GLY A 28 -3.33 10.98 36.22
CA GLY A 28 -2.08 11.47 36.76
C GLY A 28 -1.03 11.85 35.71
N TYR A 29 -1.40 11.93 34.43
CA TYR A 29 -0.53 12.43 33.37
C TYR A 29 -0.42 13.95 33.46
N GLN A 30 0.79 14.44 33.72
CA GLN A 30 1.10 15.86 33.75
C GLN A 30 1.40 16.38 32.34
N LEU A 31 0.49 17.20 31.83
CA LEU A 31 0.70 17.93 30.58
C LEU A 31 1.41 19.24 30.87
N LYS A 32 2.36 19.63 30.02
CA LYS A 32 3.07 20.91 30.13
C LYS A 32 2.07 22.06 30.14
N LYS A 33 2.31 23.06 30.99
CA LYS A 33 1.46 24.24 31.13
C LYS A 33 2.21 25.48 30.66
N THR A 34 1.47 26.41 30.08
CA THR A 34 1.92 27.75 29.71
C THR A 34 0.88 28.76 30.16
N GLU A 35 1.31 30.00 30.41
CA GLU A 35 0.40 31.08 30.76
C GLU A 35 -0.14 31.73 29.48
N TYR A 36 -1.47 31.77 29.33
CA TYR A 36 -2.12 32.46 28.24
C TYR A 36 -3.22 33.38 28.76
N ARG A 37 -3.04 34.69 28.57
CA ARG A 37 -3.97 35.75 29.01
C ARG A 37 -4.30 35.66 30.53
N GLY A 38 -3.29 35.41 31.36
CA GLY A 38 -3.47 35.32 32.82
C GLY A 38 -4.19 34.06 33.29
N ARG A 39 -4.27 33.02 32.44
CA ARG A 39 -4.81 31.71 32.79
C ARG A 39 -3.83 30.62 32.38
N GLU A 40 -3.72 29.58 33.18
CA GLU A 40 -2.98 28.38 32.80
C GLU A 40 -3.68 27.67 31.64
N ALA A 41 -2.90 27.35 30.61
CA ALA A 41 -3.31 26.59 29.44
C ALA A 41 -2.33 25.44 29.21
N THR A 42 -2.80 24.35 28.63
CA THR A 42 -1.90 23.26 28.20
C THR A 42 -1.05 23.74 27.03
N ASP A 43 0.26 23.55 27.13
CA ASP A 43 1.22 23.85 26.07
C ASP A 43 1.49 22.60 25.23
N PHE A 44 0.66 22.40 24.22
CA PHE A 44 0.78 21.25 23.34
C PHE A 44 2.03 21.37 22.46
N GLN A 45 2.64 20.24 22.13
CA GLN A 45 3.70 20.13 21.13
C GLN A 45 3.19 19.35 19.91
N GLU A 46 3.91 19.40 18.79
CA GLU A 46 3.51 18.61 17.59
C GLU A 46 3.56 17.11 17.85
N GLU A 47 4.49 16.65 18.70
CA GLU A 47 4.59 15.27 19.17
C GLU A 47 3.33 14.77 19.91
N ASP A 48 2.54 15.67 20.52
CA ASP A 48 1.30 15.30 21.21
C ASP A 48 0.17 14.95 20.21
N ILE A 49 0.28 15.34 18.93
CA ILE A 49 -0.79 15.17 17.94
C ILE A 49 -1.11 13.69 17.73
N GLU A 50 -0.09 12.85 17.55
CA GLU A 50 -0.26 11.42 17.27
C GLU A 50 -0.94 10.71 18.45
N LEU A 51 -0.53 11.01 19.68
CA LEU A 51 -1.15 10.47 20.89
C LEU A 51 -2.64 10.82 20.94
N PHE A 52 -3.00 12.08 20.67
CA PHE A 52 -4.39 12.52 20.74
C PHE A 52 -5.25 11.91 19.63
N GLN A 53 -4.69 11.74 18.42
CA GLN A 53 -5.36 11.06 17.31
C GLN A 53 -5.62 9.58 17.63
N GLU A 54 -4.62 8.89 18.18
CA GLU A 54 -4.76 7.49 18.58
C GLU A 54 -5.81 7.30 19.68
N ILE A 55 -5.79 8.15 20.72
CA ILE A 55 -6.82 8.14 21.75
C ILE A 55 -8.19 8.37 21.13
N ALA A 56 -8.33 9.34 20.23
CA ALA A 56 -9.60 9.63 19.57
C ALA A 56 -10.10 8.46 18.71
N GLU A 57 -9.21 7.79 17.98
CA GLU A 57 -9.54 6.60 17.21
C GLU A 57 -10.01 5.46 18.12
N ARG A 58 -9.30 5.23 19.23
CA ARG A 58 -9.65 4.20 20.21
C ARG A 58 -10.98 4.48 20.89
N VAL A 59 -11.26 5.74 21.21
CA VAL A 59 -12.56 6.20 21.69
C VAL A 59 -13.65 5.94 20.64
N GLY A 60 -13.36 6.16 19.35
CA GLY A 60 -14.28 5.86 18.26
C GLY A 60 -14.63 4.38 18.15
N ARG A 61 -13.66 3.49 18.41
CA ARG A 61 -13.85 2.03 18.38
C ARG A 61 -14.62 1.51 19.61
N THR A 62 -14.24 1.97 20.81
CA THR A 62 -14.80 1.49 22.09
C THR A 62 -16.07 2.23 22.51
N ASN A 63 -16.36 3.39 21.91
CA ASN A 63 -17.39 4.34 22.31
C ASN A 63 -17.26 4.84 23.77
N SER A 64 -16.09 4.69 24.39
CA SER A 64 -15.86 5.07 25.79
C SER A 64 -14.43 5.55 25.98
N TYR A 65 -14.25 6.72 26.59
CA TYR A 65 -12.92 7.19 26.99
C TYR A 65 -12.30 6.25 28.02
N GLU A 66 -13.07 5.78 28.99
CA GLU A 66 -12.56 4.88 30.04
C GLU A 66 -11.97 3.60 29.44
N LEU A 67 -12.72 2.92 28.58
CA LEU A 67 -12.27 1.69 27.93
C LEU A 67 -11.14 1.94 26.93
N ALA A 68 -11.19 3.04 26.19
CA ALA A 68 -10.12 3.43 25.28
C ALA A 68 -8.78 3.62 26.02
N PHE A 69 -8.80 4.32 27.16
CA PHE A 69 -7.61 4.51 27.99
C PHE A 69 -7.15 3.20 28.63
N GLU A 70 -8.05 2.36 29.17
CA GLU A 70 -7.68 1.05 29.72
C GLU A 70 -7.04 0.13 28.67
N GLU A 71 -7.56 0.12 27.44
CA GLU A 71 -6.98 -0.66 26.35
C GLU A 71 -5.63 -0.11 25.92
N LEU A 72 -5.48 1.21 25.81
CA LEU A 72 -4.21 1.85 25.48
C LEU A 72 -3.15 1.61 26.56
N GLU A 73 -3.53 1.63 27.84
CA GLU A 73 -2.65 1.31 28.97
C GLU A 73 -2.19 -0.16 28.96
N LYS A 74 -3.03 -1.08 28.46
CA LYS A 74 -2.73 -2.52 28.39
C LYS A 74 -1.95 -2.92 27.14
N GLU A 75 -2.27 -2.31 26.00
CA GLU A 75 -1.69 -2.64 24.68
C GLU A 75 -0.39 -1.87 24.43
N LYS A 76 -0.23 -0.71 25.06
CA LYS A 76 0.91 0.19 24.89
C LYS A 76 1.48 0.58 26.25
N ASP A 77 2.79 0.42 26.40
CA ASP A 77 3.61 1.00 27.49
C ASP A 77 3.72 2.54 27.39
N PHE A 78 2.76 3.19 26.73
CA PHE A 78 2.75 4.61 26.37
C PHE A 78 2.71 5.53 27.58
N LEU A 79 2.29 5.00 28.73
CA LEU A 79 1.95 5.78 29.90
C LEU A 79 2.88 5.57 31.10
N GLN A 80 3.91 4.72 31.00
CA GLN A 80 4.91 4.56 32.08
C GLN A 80 5.85 5.77 32.24
N VAL A 81 5.61 6.84 31.49
CA VAL A 81 6.55 7.93 31.31
C VAL A 81 5.93 9.29 31.70
N ILE A 82 5.00 9.28 32.64
CA ILE A 82 4.76 10.44 33.50
C ILE A 82 4.91 9.95 34.93
N VAL A 83 6.06 10.29 35.51
CA VAL A 83 6.37 10.01 36.90
C VAL A 83 5.30 10.68 37.76
N LYS A 84 4.56 9.89 38.55
CA LYS A 84 3.78 10.41 39.68
C LYS A 84 4.78 11.01 40.66
N GLU A 85 5.04 12.32 40.61
CA GLU A 85 5.80 13.00 41.66
C GLU A 85 4.95 13.08 42.94
N ASN A 86 4.82 11.96 43.65
CA ASN A 86 4.33 11.95 45.02
C ASN A 86 5.45 12.44 45.94
N ASN A 87 5.69 13.75 45.95
CA ASN A 87 6.68 14.41 46.82
C ASN A 87 6.33 14.34 48.32
N GLN A 88 5.21 13.72 48.70
CA GLN A 88 4.72 13.73 50.08
C GLN A 88 5.23 12.56 50.96
N ASN A 89 5.90 11.54 50.41
CA ASN A 89 6.40 10.38 51.17
C ASN A 89 7.74 9.85 50.65
N LEU A 90 8.70 10.72 50.33
CA LEU A 90 10.03 10.27 49.91
C LEU A 90 10.89 9.96 51.15
N PRO A 91 11.53 8.79 51.24
CA PRO A 91 12.46 8.47 52.31
C PRO A 91 13.58 9.54 52.37
N SER A 92 13.95 9.98 53.57
CA SER A 92 15.04 10.97 53.80
C SER A 92 16.44 10.44 53.45
N ASP A 93 16.53 9.33 52.73
CA ASP A 93 17.76 8.59 52.51
C ASP A 93 18.61 9.30 51.44
N GLN A 94 19.87 9.58 51.73
CA GLN A 94 20.74 10.41 50.88
C GLN A 94 20.99 9.81 49.48
N GLN A 95 20.77 8.50 49.32
CA GLN A 95 20.92 7.79 48.05
C GLN A 95 19.66 7.82 47.16
N PHE A 96 18.50 8.16 47.74
CA PHE A 96 17.24 8.19 47.02
C PHE A 96 17.18 9.26 45.91
N PRO A 97 17.69 10.49 46.11
CA PRO A 97 17.76 11.50 45.04
C PRO A 97 18.64 11.09 43.85
N GLN A 98 19.74 10.37 44.10
CA GLN A 98 20.64 9.87 43.05
C GLN A 98 19.95 8.79 42.22
N MET A 99 19.33 7.81 42.89
CA MET A 99 18.56 6.75 42.22
C MET A 99 17.40 7.32 41.38
N MET A 100 16.73 8.37 41.89
CA MET A 100 15.69 9.08 41.14
C MET A 100 16.23 9.82 39.91
N GLN A 101 17.44 10.38 39.98
CA GLN A 101 18.09 11.00 38.82
C GLN A 101 18.50 9.95 37.77
N GLU A 102 19.08 8.84 38.20
CA GLU A 102 19.43 7.72 37.31
C GLU A 102 18.19 7.13 36.63
N LEU A 103 17.10 6.95 37.37
CA LEU A 103 15.83 6.48 36.82
C LEU A 103 15.25 7.49 35.81
N LYS A 104 15.30 8.80 36.11
CA LYS A 104 14.87 9.84 35.17
C LYS A 104 15.71 9.80 33.88
N ALA A 105 17.02 9.64 33.98
CA ALA A 105 17.91 9.54 32.84
C ALA A 105 17.65 8.29 31.99
N GLU A 106 17.40 7.14 32.61
CA GLU A 106 17.08 5.91 31.87
C GLU A 106 15.69 6.02 31.20
N ILE A 107 14.71 6.64 31.86
CA ILE A 107 13.41 6.95 31.26
C ILE A 107 13.57 7.87 30.04
N ASP A 108 14.42 8.90 30.12
CA ASP A 108 14.68 9.82 29.01
C ASP A 108 15.35 9.10 27.84
N LYS A 109 16.31 8.22 28.11
CA LYS A 109 16.92 7.37 27.08
C LYS A 109 15.91 6.43 26.42
N MET A 110 15.04 5.80 27.22
CA MET A 110 13.95 4.95 26.68
C MET A 110 12.94 5.76 25.85
N ARG A 111 12.74 7.06 26.14
CA ARG A 111 11.93 7.95 25.29
C ARG A 111 12.61 8.19 23.94
N GLU A 112 13.91 8.48 23.93
CA GLU A 112 14.68 8.70 22.70
C GLU A 112 14.68 7.44 21.81
N GLU A 113 14.93 6.27 22.40
CA GLU A 113 14.89 4.99 21.68
C GLU A 113 13.51 4.72 21.07
N ARG A 114 12.44 5.05 21.80
CA ARG A 114 11.06 4.93 21.30
C ARG A 114 10.76 5.89 20.15
N GLN A 115 11.25 7.13 20.21
CA GLN A 115 11.09 8.08 19.11
C GLN A 115 11.79 7.57 17.84
N LEU A 116 13.00 7.03 17.98
CA LEU A 116 13.73 6.41 16.86
C LEU A 116 12.96 5.22 16.30
N LEU A 117 12.44 4.33 17.16
CA LEU A 117 11.60 3.21 16.75
C LEU A 117 10.35 3.67 15.99
N GLY A 118 9.69 4.75 16.43
CA GLY A 118 8.57 5.35 15.73
C GLY A 118 8.94 5.78 14.30
N GLN A 119 10.07 6.47 14.14
CA GLN A 119 10.59 6.85 12.82
C GLN A 119 10.89 5.63 11.94
N MET A 120 11.48 4.58 12.50
CA MET A 120 11.74 3.34 11.77
C MET A 120 10.44 2.65 11.32
N ILE A 121 9.42 2.63 12.17
CA ILE A 121 8.10 2.06 11.81
C ILE A 121 7.47 2.84 10.67
N SER A 122 7.50 4.18 10.68
CA SER A 122 7.03 4.98 9.55
C SER A 122 7.77 4.68 8.25
N GLN A 123 9.10 4.49 8.30
CA GLN A 123 9.89 4.10 7.13
C GLN A 123 9.48 2.72 6.61
N VAL A 124 9.26 1.74 7.50
CA VAL A 124 8.78 0.40 7.12
C VAL A 124 7.41 0.48 6.44
N HIS A 125 6.49 1.30 6.95
CA HIS A 125 5.19 1.49 6.31
C HIS A 125 5.29 2.11 4.92
N GLN A 126 6.15 3.11 4.74
CA GLN A 126 6.42 3.68 3.40
C GLN A 126 6.96 2.62 2.45
N GLN A 127 7.95 1.83 2.89
CA GLN A 127 8.50 0.73 2.09
C GLN A 127 7.46 -0.33 1.73
N GLN A 128 6.55 -0.67 2.66
CA GLN A 128 5.44 -1.60 2.38
C GLN A 128 4.50 -1.07 1.30
N GLU A 129 4.19 0.23 1.33
CA GLU A 129 3.29 0.84 0.34
C GLU A 129 3.94 0.93 -1.04
N GLU A 130 5.23 1.29 -1.10
CA GLU A 130 6.03 1.23 -2.33
C GLU A 130 6.07 -0.18 -2.92
N LEU A 131 6.26 -1.21 -2.07
CA LEU A 131 6.25 -2.61 -2.51
C LEU A 131 4.89 -3.05 -3.07
N LYS A 132 3.78 -2.65 -2.44
CA LYS A 132 2.43 -2.94 -2.97
C LYS A 132 2.21 -2.26 -4.32
N SER A 133 2.64 -1.02 -4.46
CA SER A 133 2.58 -0.28 -5.73
C SER A 133 3.38 -1.00 -6.82
N LEU A 134 4.62 -1.38 -6.52
CA LEU A 134 5.47 -2.12 -7.46
C LEU A 134 4.87 -3.46 -7.85
N HIS A 135 4.33 -4.21 -6.89
CA HIS A 135 3.64 -5.48 -7.15
C HIS A 135 2.44 -5.29 -8.09
N THR A 136 1.65 -4.23 -7.87
CA THR A 136 0.51 -3.90 -8.74
C THR A 136 0.97 -3.55 -10.16
N GLN A 137 2.04 -2.78 -10.30
CA GLN A 137 2.62 -2.46 -11.61
C GLN A 137 3.13 -3.71 -12.34
N LEU A 138 3.83 -4.62 -11.65
CA LEU A 138 4.29 -5.89 -12.21
C LEU A 138 3.13 -6.75 -12.69
N ASN A 139 2.06 -6.88 -11.89
CA ASN A 139 0.88 -7.64 -12.30
C ASN A 139 0.23 -7.06 -13.55
N ASN A 140 0.06 -5.74 -13.62
CA ASN A 140 -0.50 -5.08 -14.79
C ASN A 140 0.36 -5.30 -16.06
N GLN A 141 1.70 -5.28 -15.91
CA GLN A 141 2.61 -5.59 -17.02
C GLN A 141 2.52 -7.07 -17.43
N LEU A 142 2.44 -8.00 -16.48
CA LEU A 142 2.26 -9.43 -16.77
C LEU A 142 0.95 -9.69 -17.50
N GLU A 143 -0.15 -9.08 -17.07
CA GLU A 143 -1.43 -9.19 -17.78
C GLU A 143 -1.38 -8.61 -19.20
N THR A 144 -0.72 -7.46 -19.36
CA THR A 144 -0.55 -6.83 -20.67
C THR A 144 0.26 -7.75 -21.60
N ASN A 145 1.37 -8.30 -21.10
CA ASN A 145 2.21 -9.22 -21.86
C ASN A 145 1.47 -10.52 -22.20
N ALA A 146 0.68 -11.06 -21.27
CA ALA A 146 -0.15 -12.25 -21.52
C ALA A 146 -1.17 -12.00 -22.64
N LYS A 147 -1.84 -10.84 -22.64
CA LYS A 147 -2.75 -10.42 -23.73
C LYS A 147 -2.01 -10.26 -25.05
N SER A 148 -0.83 -9.64 -25.05
CA SER A 148 0.00 -9.50 -26.26
C SER A 148 0.42 -10.87 -26.81
N LEU A 149 0.83 -11.81 -25.95
CA LEU A 149 1.20 -13.16 -26.36
C LEU A 149 0.00 -13.94 -26.93
N SER A 150 -1.19 -13.81 -26.33
CA SER A 150 -2.39 -14.46 -26.88
C SER A 150 -2.74 -13.88 -28.26
N ALA A 151 -2.66 -12.56 -28.42
CA ALA A 151 -2.91 -11.90 -29.71
C ALA A 151 -1.91 -12.32 -30.78
N ILE A 152 -0.62 -12.45 -30.44
CA ILE A 152 0.41 -12.97 -31.35
C ILE A 152 0.11 -14.41 -31.74
N THR A 153 -0.25 -15.26 -30.77
CA THR A 153 -0.57 -16.67 -31.01
C THR A 153 -1.79 -16.82 -31.93
N GLU A 154 -2.83 -16.02 -31.69
CA GLU A 154 -4.03 -16.00 -32.52
C GLU A 154 -3.73 -15.51 -33.94
N SER A 155 -2.91 -14.46 -34.08
CA SER A 155 -2.47 -13.95 -35.38
C SER A 155 -1.65 -14.99 -36.15
N GLN A 156 -0.73 -15.69 -35.49
CA GLN A 156 0.04 -16.78 -36.09
C GLN A 156 -0.86 -17.93 -36.54
N LYS A 157 -1.86 -18.29 -35.74
CA LYS A 157 -2.85 -19.32 -36.12
C LYS A 157 -3.64 -18.89 -37.36
N GLN A 158 -4.12 -17.65 -37.40
CA GLN A 158 -4.84 -17.12 -38.56
C GLN A 158 -3.96 -17.10 -39.83
N GLN A 159 -2.68 -16.74 -39.71
CA GLN A 159 -1.74 -16.79 -40.83
C GLN A 159 -1.51 -18.22 -41.32
N ALA A 160 -1.36 -19.20 -40.42
CA ALA A 160 -1.22 -20.61 -40.78
C ALA A 160 -2.47 -21.14 -41.51
N ASP A 161 -3.67 -20.80 -41.02
CA ASP A 161 -4.93 -21.16 -41.66
C ASP A 161 -5.07 -20.54 -43.06
N GLN A 162 -4.65 -19.27 -43.22
CA GLN A 162 -4.64 -18.60 -44.53
C GLN A 162 -3.65 -19.26 -45.50
N LEU A 163 -2.43 -19.56 -45.04
CA LEU A 163 -1.41 -20.25 -45.84
C LEU A 163 -1.91 -21.63 -46.30
N SER A 164 -2.54 -22.40 -45.41
CA SER A 164 -3.13 -23.69 -45.76
C SER A 164 -4.18 -23.55 -46.87
N LYS A 165 -5.11 -22.59 -46.73
CA LYS A 165 -6.15 -22.32 -47.75
C LYS A 165 -5.55 -21.87 -49.09
N THR A 166 -4.54 -21.01 -49.06
CA THR A 166 -3.83 -20.59 -50.28
C THR A 166 -3.13 -21.77 -50.94
N GLN A 167 -2.52 -22.66 -50.16
CA GLN A 167 -1.86 -23.85 -50.68
C GLN A 167 -2.85 -24.82 -51.32
N GLU A 168 -3.99 -25.08 -50.68
CA GLU A 168 -5.09 -25.88 -51.27
C GLU A 168 -5.57 -25.29 -52.61
N SER A 169 -5.72 -23.97 -52.68
CA SER A 169 -6.12 -23.25 -53.90
C SER A 169 -5.07 -23.35 -55.02
N ILE A 170 -3.78 -23.25 -54.68
CA ILE A 170 -2.69 -23.44 -55.64
C ILE A 170 -2.71 -24.89 -56.16
N GLU A 171 -2.83 -25.88 -55.29
CA GLU A 171 -2.86 -27.29 -55.69
C GLU A 171 -4.04 -27.61 -56.63
N THR A 172 -5.22 -27.05 -56.35
CA THR A 172 -6.40 -27.19 -57.23
C THR A 172 -6.15 -26.57 -58.60
N HIS A 173 -5.69 -25.32 -58.67
CA HIS A 173 -5.36 -24.68 -59.94
C HIS A 173 -4.24 -25.39 -60.71
N THR A 174 -3.26 -25.95 -60.01
CA THR A 174 -2.16 -26.70 -60.64
C THR A 174 -2.69 -27.98 -61.28
N LYS A 175 -3.62 -28.68 -60.62
CA LYS A 175 -4.30 -29.86 -61.19
C LYS A 175 -5.16 -29.49 -62.40
N GLU A 176 -5.97 -28.44 -62.30
CA GLU A 176 -6.81 -27.94 -63.41
C GLU A 176 -5.95 -27.59 -64.64
N GLN A 177 -4.80 -26.93 -64.44
CA GLN A 177 -3.87 -26.63 -65.53
C GLN A 177 -3.27 -27.89 -66.15
N GLN A 178 -2.89 -28.89 -65.35
CA GLN A 178 -2.38 -30.16 -65.86
C GLN A 178 -3.46 -30.90 -66.69
N GLU A 179 -4.70 -30.93 -66.21
CA GLU A 179 -5.82 -31.53 -66.95
C GLU A 179 -6.08 -30.81 -68.28
N LEU A 180 -6.03 -29.48 -68.31
CA LEU A 180 -6.14 -28.70 -69.55
C LEU A 180 -5.00 -28.98 -70.54
N VAL A 181 -3.76 -29.09 -70.05
CA VAL A 181 -2.60 -29.43 -70.90
C VAL A 181 -2.72 -30.83 -71.49
N THR A 182 -3.16 -31.82 -70.70
CA THR A 182 -3.37 -33.19 -71.18
C THR A 182 -4.50 -33.28 -72.20
N THR A 183 -5.63 -32.60 -71.97
CA THR A 183 -6.72 -32.54 -72.96
C THR A 183 -6.31 -31.83 -74.25
N LEU A 184 -5.53 -30.75 -74.18
CA LEU A 184 -4.99 -30.07 -75.36
C LEU A 184 -4.05 -30.99 -76.16
N LYS A 185 -3.14 -31.71 -75.49
CA LYS A 185 -2.27 -32.70 -76.15
C LYS A 185 -3.07 -33.80 -76.83
N ASN A 186 -4.03 -34.41 -76.13
CA ASN A 186 -4.88 -35.47 -76.70
C ASN A 186 -5.68 -34.97 -77.91
N ASN A 187 -6.20 -33.75 -77.87
CA ASN A 187 -6.89 -33.14 -79.01
C ASN A 187 -5.96 -32.86 -80.19
N GLN A 188 -4.70 -32.46 -79.95
CA GLN A 188 -3.71 -32.31 -81.01
C GLN A 188 -3.32 -33.66 -81.63
N GLU A 189 -3.14 -34.69 -80.82
CA GLU A 189 -2.84 -36.04 -81.30
C GLU A 189 -3.99 -36.62 -82.12
N GLN A 190 -5.24 -36.43 -81.67
CA GLN A 190 -6.42 -36.82 -82.45
C GLN A 190 -6.50 -36.06 -83.78
N LYS A 191 -6.27 -34.74 -83.80
CA LYS A 191 -6.22 -33.98 -85.05
C LYS A 191 -5.13 -34.50 -85.99
N GLY A 192 -3.93 -34.79 -85.47
CA GLY A 192 -2.84 -35.37 -86.25
C GLY A 192 -3.14 -36.77 -86.78
N PHE A 193 -3.87 -37.59 -86.00
CA PHE A 193 -4.36 -38.90 -86.41
C PHE A 193 -5.37 -38.80 -87.55
N TRP A 194 -6.37 -37.92 -87.44
CA TRP A 194 -7.36 -37.68 -88.51
C TRP A 194 -6.72 -37.12 -89.77
N ALA A 195 -5.77 -36.19 -89.66
CA ALA A 195 -5.00 -35.66 -90.80
C ALA A 195 -4.21 -36.76 -91.54
N ARG A 196 -3.60 -37.71 -90.81
CA ARG A 196 -2.89 -38.85 -91.41
C ARG A 196 -3.81 -39.86 -92.10
N LEU A 197 -5.03 -40.05 -91.60
CA LEU A 197 -5.98 -41.03 -92.11
C LEU A 197 -6.77 -40.55 -93.33
N PHE A 198 -7.09 -39.25 -93.40
CA PHE A 198 -7.98 -38.71 -94.43
C PHE A 198 -7.33 -37.69 -95.37
N GLY A 199 -6.04 -37.39 -95.22
CA GLY A 199 -5.25 -36.69 -96.22
C GLY A 199 -5.76 -35.29 -96.59
N VAL A 200 -6.24 -34.54 -95.59
CA VAL A 200 -6.46 -33.08 -95.67
C VAL A 200 -5.41 -32.38 -94.82
#